data_AF-A0A9X2F0N9-F1
#
_entry.id   AF-A0A9X2F0N9-F1
#
_cell.length_a   1.000
_cell.length_b   1.000
_cell.length_c   1.000
_cell.angle_alpha   90.00
_cell.angle_beta   90.00
_cell.angle_gamma   90.00
#
_symmetry.space_group_name_H-M   'P 1'
#
loop_
_entity.id
_entity.type
_entity.pdbx_description
1 polymer ?
#
loop_
_entity_poly.entity_id
_entity_poly.type
_entity_poly.pdbx_seq_one_letter_code
_entity_poly.pdbx_strand_id
1 'polypeptide(L)'
;MLDSDLAGLYGVTTKRLNEQVKRNLFRFPADFMFQLTEEEYEEYLLRSQFATLKEENLRSQSATSKTENLRSQFATSSVKHGGRRYLPYVFTEHGAVMLASVLNSPVAIEASILVVRAFVKLRNLLESNKELEQKLNELERTTKGKFDEQSGQIDRLFKALRQLINLPNEPRKRIGYKPED
;
A
#
# COMPACT_ATOMS: atom_id res chain seq x y z
N MET A 1 -4.13 -5.01 -15.67
CA MET A 1 -3.90 -4.25 -16.94
C MET A 1 -3.73 -5.25 -18.08
N LEU A 2 -4.27 -4.96 -19.27
CA LEU A 2 -4.10 -5.84 -20.42
C LEU A 2 -2.71 -5.70 -21.05
N ASP A 3 -2.30 -6.73 -21.77
CA ASP A 3 -1.09 -6.73 -22.61
C ASP A 3 -1.01 -5.52 -23.56
N SER A 4 -2.15 -5.07 -24.11
CA SER A 4 -2.23 -3.85 -24.94
C SER A 4 -1.92 -2.57 -24.20
N ASP A 5 -2.36 -2.44 -22.95
CA ASP A 5 -2.18 -1.22 -22.18
C ASP A 5 -0.69 -1.05 -21.84
N LEU A 6 -0.07 -2.14 -21.40
CA LEU A 6 1.36 -2.16 -21.03
C LEU A 6 2.28 -2.09 -22.26
N ALA A 7 1.87 -2.67 -23.39
CA ALA A 7 2.60 -2.52 -24.64
C ALA A 7 2.65 -1.04 -25.07
N GLY A 8 1.51 -0.34 -25.00
CA GLY A 8 1.43 1.09 -25.25
C GLY A 8 2.31 1.90 -24.29
N LEU A 9 2.23 1.60 -22.99
CA LEU A 9 3.02 2.28 -21.95
C LEU A 9 4.53 2.15 -22.18
N TYR A 10 5.01 0.95 -22.51
CA TYR A 10 6.43 0.69 -22.72
C TYR A 10 6.90 0.98 -24.15
N GLY A 11 6.04 1.47 -25.04
CA GLY A 11 6.40 1.81 -26.41
C GLY A 11 6.80 0.59 -27.26
N VAL A 12 6.19 -0.57 -27.02
CA VAL A 12 6.41 -1.81 -27.77
C VAL A 12 5.11 -2.32 -28.39
N THR A 13 5.21 -3.21 -29.36
CA THR A 13 4.00 -3.88 -29.87
C THR A 13 3.53 -4.96 -28.90
N THR A 14 2.22 -5.20 -28.84
CA THR A 14 1.62 -6.29 -28.02
C THR A 14 2.23 -7.64 -28.32
N LYS A 15 2.42 -7.93 -29.62
CA LYS A 15 3.11 -9.13 -30.09
C LYS A 15 4.51 -9.26 -29.48
N ARG A 16 5.30 -8.18 -29.49
CA ARG A 16 6.66 -8.18 -28.97
C ARG A 16 6.69 -8.33 -27.45
N LEU A 17 5.77 -7.69 -26.75
CA LEU A 17 5.60 -7.85 -25.30
C LEU A 17 5.29 -9.31 -24.95
N ASN A 18 4.29 -9.89 -25.60
CA ASN A 18 3.87 -11.29 -25.35
C ASN A 18 4.98 -12.29 -25.72
N GLU A 19 5.76 -12.01 -26.77
CA GLU A 19 6.93 -12.80 -27.12
C GLU A 19 8.00 -12.77 -26.00
N GLN A 20 8.29 -11.59 -25.45
CA GLN A 20 9.26 -11.43 -24.37
C GLN A 20 8.82 -12.14 -23.08
N VAL A 21 7.53 -12.04 -22.75
CA VAL A 21 6.93 -12.76 -21.61
C VAL A 21 7.08 -14.27 -21.78
N LYS A 22 6.70 -14.81 -22.94
CA LYS A 22 6.82 -16.26 -23.22
C LYS A 22 8.25 -16.77 -23.13
N ARG A 23 9.23 -15.99 -23.61
CA ARG A 23 10.66 -16.33 -23.51
C ARG A 23 11.18 -16.32 -22.07
N ASN A 24 10.54 -15.55 -21.19
CA ASN A 24 10.99 -15.34 -19.82
C ASN A 24 9.94 -15.80 -18.80
N LEU A 25 9.14 -16.83 -19.13
CA LEU A 25 7.99 -17.22 -18.32
C LEU A 25 8.37 -17.56 -16.87
N PHE A 26 9.57 -18.10 -16.64
CA PHE A 26 10.09 -18.37 -15.30
C PHE A 26 10.25 -17.13 -14.39
N ARG A 27 10.22 -15.92 -14.97
CA ARG A 27 10.24 -14.63 -14.26
C ARG A 27 8.85 -14.12 -13.88
N PHE A 28 7.79 -14.78 -14.34
CA PHE A 28 6.40 -14.38 -14.13
C PHE A 28 5.67 -15.49 -13.37
N PRO A 29 5.65 -15.43 -12.03
CA PRO A 29 4.83 -16.33 -11.24
C PRO A 29 3.34 -16.06 -11.48
N ALA A 30 2.47 -16.99 -11.07
CA ALA A 30 1.04 -16.96 -11.40
C ALA A 30 0.27 -15.75 -10.82
N ASP A 31 0.80 -15.11 -9.78
CA ASP A 31 0.26 -13.89 -9.18
C ASP A 31 0.66 -12.60 -9.93
N PHE A 32 1.61 -12.68 -10.87
CA PHE A 32 2.05 -11.53 -11.66
C PHE A 32 1.22 -11.36 -12.91
N MET A 33 0.78 -12.46 -13.49
CA MET A 33 -0.01 -12.46 -14.71
C MET A 33 -0.78 -13.76 -14.92
N PHE A 34 -1.85 -13.66 -15.69
CA PHE A 34 -2.62 -14.79 -16.18
C PHE A 34 -3.14 -14.49 -17.59
N GLN A 35 -3.55 -15.54 -18.31
CA GLN A 35 -4.21 -15.38 -19.60
C GLN A 35 -5.71 -15.49 -19.39
N LEU A 36 -6.50 -14.61 -20.01
CA LEU A 36 -7.96 -14.74 -19.97
C LEU A 36 -8.40 -16.03 -20.65
N THR A 37 -9.48 -16.64 -20.14
CA THR A 37 -10.21 -17.67 -20.90
C THR A 37 -11.06 -17.04 -22.00
N GLU A 38 -11.58 -17.87 -22.91
CA GLU A 38 -12.50 -17.39 -23.95
C GLU A 38 -13.76 -16.79 -23.32
N GLU A 39 -14.31 -17.43 -22.29
CA GLU A 39 -15.49 -16.94 -21.58
C GLU A 39 -15.23 -15.59 -20.88
N GLU A 40 -14.11 -15.47 -20.17
CA GLU A 40 -13.71 -14.23 -19.50
C GLU A 40 -13.48 -13.10 -20.51
N TYR A 41 -12.92 -13.42 -21.67
CA TYR A 41 -12.67 -12.44 -22.73
C TYR A 41 -13.96 -11.98 -23.39
N GLU A 42 -14.90 -12.87 -23.69
CA GLU A 42 -16.22 -12.51 -24.23
C GLU A 42 -17.02 -11.68 -23.23
N GLU A 43 -16.99 -12.03 -21.94
CA GLU A 43 -17.62 -11.22 -20.89
C GLU A 43 -16.98 -9.83 -20.81
N TYR A 44 -15.65 -9.75 -20.85
CA TYR A 44 -14.90 -8.49 -20.86
C TYR A 44 -15.27 -7.63 -22.07
N LEU A 45 -15.33 -8.22 -23.27
CA LEU A 45 -15.74 -7.53 -24.49
C LEU A 45 -17.16 -6.98 -24.37
N LEU A 46 -18.09 -7.78 -23.88
CA LEU A 46 -19.48 -7.40 -23.70
C LEU A 46 -19.61 -6.21 -22.73
N ARG A 47 -18.92 -6.26 -21.59
CA ARG A 47 -18.86 -5.15 -20.62
C ARG A 47 -18.25 -3.88 -21.23
N SER A 48 -17.19 -4.01 -22.02
CA SER A 48 -16.53 -2.87 -22.67
C SER A 48 -17.44 -2.19 -23.70
N GLN A 49 -18.21 -2.95 -24.48
CA GLN A 49 -19.15 -2.41 -25.46
C GLN A 49 -20.25 -1.60 -24.77
N PHE A 50 -20.87 -2.14 -23.72
CA PHE A 50 -21.87 -1.41 -22.94
C PHE A 50 -21.31 -0.15 -22.28
N ALA A 51 -20.06 -0.17 -21.80
CA ALA A 51 -19.40 1.01 -21.27
C ALA A 51 -19.20 2.09 -22.34
N THR A 52 -18.73 1.73 -23.55
CA THR A 52 -18.57 2.69 -24.66
C THR A 52 -19.89 3.28 -25.13
N LEU A 53 -20.96 2.48 -25.20
CA LEU A 53 -22.29 2.94 -25.58
C LEU A 53 -22.90 3.90 -24.54
N LYS A 54 -22.56 3.72 -23.26
CA LYS A 54 -23.00 4.62 -22.18
C LYS A 54 -22.25 5.95 -22.22
N GLU A 55 -20.94 5.94 -22.49
CA GLU A 55 -20.16 7.17 -22.65
C GLU A 55 -20.57 8.00 -23.88
N GLU A 56 -20.89 7.37 -25.01
CA GLU A 56 -21.41 8.06 -26.20
C GLU A 56 -22.78 8.72 -25.94
N ASN A 57 -23.67 8.06 -25.18
CA ASN A 57 -24.97 8.63 -24.80
C ASN A 57 -24.85 9.82 -23.83
N LEU A 58 -23.87 9.80 -22.91
CA LEU A 58 -23.60 10.89 -21.98
C LEU A 58 -22.93 12.10 -22.67
N ARG A 59 -22.01 11.86 -23.62
CA ARG A 59 -21.34 12.92 -24.39
C ARG A 59 -22.25 13.61 -25.41
N SER A 60 -23.36 12.97 -25.78
CA SER A 60 -24.34 13.55 -26.72
C SER A 60 -25.20 14.67 -26.12
N GLN A 61 -25.10 14.95 -24.80
CA GLN A 61 -25.89 15.97 -24.12
C GLN A 61 -25.13 17.28 -23.79
N SER A 62 -23.82 17.36 -24.06
CA SER A 62 -23.05 18.59 -23.84
C SER A 62 -22.17 18.96 -25.05
N ALA A 63 -22.49 20.09 -25.66
CA ALA A 63 -21.92 20.54 -26.92
C ALA A 63 -20.42 20.92 -26.85
N THR A 64 -19.74 20.71 -28.00
CA THR A 64 -18.51 21.36 -28.50
C THR A 64 -17.18 21.22 -27.72
N SER A 65 -16.29 20.36 -28.21
CA SER A 65 -15.07 20.77 -28.94
C SER A 65 -14.11 19.59 -29.16
N LYS A 66 -13.98 19.21 -30.44
CA LYS A 66 -12.78 18.66 -31.08
C LYS A 66 -11.85 17.80 -30.19
N THR A 67 -12.25 16.55 -29.95
CA THR A 67 -11.29 15.46 -29.72
C THR A 67 -11.38 14.56 -30.94
N GLU A 68 -10.27 14.44 -31.66
CA GLU A 68 -10.22 13.65 -32.89
C GLU A 68 -10.66 12.21 -32.62
N ASN A 69 -11.72 11.81 -33.31
CA ASN A 69 -12.18 10.43 -33.37
C ASN A 69 -11.08 9.56 -33.98
N LEU A 70 -10.18 9.03 -33.16
CA LEU A 70 -9.27 7.94 -33.51
C LEU A 70 -10.01 6.59 -33.55
N ARG A 71 -11.21 6.54 -34.12
CA ARG A 71 -11.96 5.32 -34.40
C ARG A 71 -12.39 5.34 -35.85
N SER A 72 -11.58 4.70 -36.69
CA SER A 72 -11.93 4.42 -38.08
C SER A 72 -13.11 3.46 -38.12
N GLN A 73 -14.23 3.92 -38.67
CA GLN A 73 -15.47 3.16 -38.81
C GLN A 73 -15.36 2.01 -39.85
N PHE A 74 -14.27 1.96 -40.60
CA PHE A 74 -14.04 1.00 -41.69
C PHE A 74 -12.93 -0.03 -41.39
N ALA A 75 -12.33 -0.01 -40.19
CA ALA A 75 -11.14 -0.80 -39.88
C ALA A 75 -11.28 -1.70 -38.63
N THR A 76 -12.49 -2.13 -38.29
CA THR A 76 -12.67 -3.20 -37.30
C THR A 76 -13.06 -4.48 -38.05
N SER A 77 -12.15 -5.45 -38.06
CA SER A 77 -12.47 -6.82 -38.45
C SER A 77 -13.63 -7.31 -37.60
N SER A 78 -14.63 -7.95 -38.22
CA SER A 78 -15.70 -8.60 -37.45
C SER A 78 -15.06 -9.59 -36.46
N VAL A 79 -15.56 -9.64 -35.22
CA VAL A 79 -15.13 -10.61 -34.19
C VAL A 79 -15.15 -12.04 -34.78
N LYS A 80 -16.08 -12.30 -35.71
CA LYS A 80 -16.29 -13.57 -36.40
C LYS A 80 -15.24 -13.94 -37.47
N HIS A 81 -14.53 -12.99 -38.07
CA HIS A 81 -13.58 -13.26 -39.18
C HIS A 81 -12.20 -12.60 -39.02
N GLY A 82 -11.92 -11.92 -37.89
CA GLY A 82 -10.61 -11.33 -37.64
C GLY A 82 -10.42 -10.78 -36.23
N GLY A 83 -10.97 -11.43 -35.21
CA GLY A 83 -10.67 -11.13 -33.81
C GLY A 83 -9.20 -11.35 -33.44
N ARG A 84 -8.78 -10.92 -32.25
CA ARG A 84 -7.42 -11.20 -31.73
C ARG A 84 -7.17 -12.71 -31.81
N ARG A 85 -6.12 -13.12 -32.53
CA ARG A 85 -5.75 -14.54 -32.73
C ARG A 85 -5.29 -15.26 -31.45
N TYR A 86 -5.05 -14.50 -30.37
CA TYR A 86 -4.62 -15.02 -29.08
C TYR A 86 -5.34 -14.24 -27.97
N LEU A 87 -5.80 -14.97 -26.95
CA LEU A 87 -6.39 -14.40 -25.74
C LEU A 87 -5.36 -13.49 -25.04
N PRO A 88 -5.79 -12.32 -24.55
CA PRO A 88 -4.88 -11.36 -23.95
C PRO A 88 -4.32 -11.86 -22.62
N TYR A 89 -3.09 -11.45 -22.33
CA TYR A 89 -2.56 -11.55 -20.98
C TYR A 89 -3.03 -10.37 -20.12
N VAL A 90 -3.30 -10.66 -18.86
CA VAL A 90 -3.60 -9.69 -17.81
C VAL A 90 -2.44 -9.68 -16.84
N PHE A 91 -1.97 -8.49 -16.49
CA PHE A 91 -0.87 -8.28 -15.57
C PHE A 91 -1.34 -7.51 -14.33
N THR A 92 -0.79 -7.88 -13.18
CA THR A 92 -0.85 -7.09 -11.96
C THR A 92 0.19 -5.97 -11.99
N GLU A 93 0.20 -5.11 -10.98
CA GLU A 93 1.22 -4.04 -10.85
C GLU A 93 2.63 -4.63 -10.76
N HIS A 94 2.79 -5.72 -10.01
CA HIS A 94 4.05 -6.44 -9.91
C HIS A 94 4.49 -7.00 -11.26
N GLY A 95 3.56 -7.60 -12.02
CA GLY A 95 3.82 -8.05 -13.39
C GLY A 95 4.20 -6.91 -14.34
N ALA A 96 3.53 -5.76 -14.21
CA ALA A 96 3.84 -4.55 -14.99
C ALA A 96 5.25 -4.02 -14.70
N VAL A 97 5.67 -4.01 -13.43
CA VAL A 97 7.04 -3.67 -13.05
C VAL A 97 8.04 -4.71 -13.57
N MET A 98 7.70 -6.00 -13.50
CA MET A 98 8.58 -7.07 -13.97
C MET A 98 8.88 -6.96 -15.48
N LEU A 99 7.89 -6.54 -16.28
CA LEU A 99 8.07 -6.27 -17.71
C LEU A 99 9.19 -5.26 -17.98
N ALA A 100 9.39 -4.26 -17.12
CA ALA A 100 10.47 -3.27 -17.29
C ALA A 100 11.86 -3.93 -17.35
N SER A 101 12.05 -5.06 -16.66
CA SER A 101 13.32 -5.80 -16.64
C SER A 101 13.52 -6.76 -17.82
N VAL A 102 12.45 -7.02 -18.59
CA VAL A 102 12.45 -8.02 -19.68
C VAL A 102 12.36 -7.33 -21.05
N LEU A 103 11.72 -6.17 -21.12
CA LEU A 103 11.57 -5.41 -22.36
C LEU A 103 12.82 -4.58 -22.69
N ASN A 104 13.20 -4.59 -23.96
CA ASN A 104 14.32 -3.80 -24.49
C ASN A 104 13.85 -2.49 -25.15
N SER A 105 12.95 -1.74 -24.49
CA SER A 105 12.57 -0.39 -24.97
C SER A 105 13.22 0.69 -24.10
N PRO A 106 13.48 1.90 -24.64
CA PRO A 106 14.04 2.99 -23.85
C PRO A 106 13.24 3.27 -22.57
N VAL A 107 11.91 3.28 -22.69
CA VAL A 107 10.98 3.50 -21.55
C VAL A 107 11.09 2.38 -20.51
N ALA A 108 11.18 1.12 -20.93
CA ALA A 108 11.33 -0.01 -20.01
C ALA A 108 12.68 0.02 -19.27
N ILE A 109 13.77 0.35 -19.99
CA ILE A 109 15.10 0.49 -19.41
C ILE A 109 15.09 1.59 -18.34
N GLU A 110 14.56 2.77 -18.64
CA GLU A 110 14.45 3.85 -17.67
C GLU A 110 13.58 3.48 -16.47
N ALA A 111 12.43 2.84 -16.70
CA ALA A 111 11.55 2.37 -15.64
C ALA A 111 12.27 1.36 -14.71
N SER A 112 13.01 0.40 -15.27
CA SER A 112 13.76 -0.58 -14.46
C SER A 112 14.83 0.09 -13.59
N ILE A 113 15.55 1.08 -14.14
CA ILE A 113 16.53 1.87 -13.38
C ILE A 113 15.86 2.64 -12.25
N LEU A 114 14.70 3.26 -12.51
CA LEU A 114 13.94 3.99 -11.50
C LEU A 114 13.47 3.07 -10.37
N VAL A 115 12.96 1.88 -10.71
CA VAL A 115 12.53 0.87 -9.72
C VAL A 115 13.70 0.46 -8.82
N VAL A 116 14.87 0.17 -9.40
CA VAL A 116 16.08 -0.17 -8.62
C VAL A 116 16.51 0.99 -7.72
N ARG A 117 16.53 2.22 -8.22
CA ARG A 117 16.89 3.42 -7.42
C ARG A 117 15.91 3.65 -6.28
N ALA A 118 14.61 3.49 -6.53
CA ALA A 118 13.58 3.63 -5.51
C ALA A 118 13.78 2.58 -4.41
N PHE A 119 14.04 1.33 -4.77
CA PHE A 119 14.31 0.26 -3.80
C PHE A 119 15.53 0.55 -2.91
N VAL A 120 16.65 1.00 -3.50
CA VAL A 120 17.84 1.39 -2.73
C VAL A 120 17.55 2.55 -1.79
N LYS A 121 16.81 3.57 -2.24
CA LYS A 121 16.42 4.71 -1.39
C LYS A 121 15.53 4.26 -0.23
N LEU A 122 14.53 3.42 -0.49
CA LEU A 122 13.64 2.88 0.54
C LEU A 122 14.42 2.06 1.56
N ARG A 123 15.34 1.21 1.10
CA ARG A 123 16.22 0.44 1.98
C ARG A 123 17.04 1.35 2.90
N ASN A 124 17.67 2.39 2.35
CA ASN A 124 18.49 3.32 3.14
C ASN A 124 17.64 4.08 4.18
N LEU A 125 16.41 4.46 3.81
CA LEU A 125 15.46 5.11 4.74
C LEU A 125 15.08 4.17 5.90
N LEU A 126 14.78 2.90 5.61
CA LEU A 126 14.50 1.91 6.64
C LEU A 126 15.72 1.63 7.54
N GLU A 127 16.93 1.64 6.98
CA GLU A 127 18.17 1.50 7.76
C GLU A 127 18.40 2.70 8.70
N SER A 128 18.11 3.94 8.26
CA SER A 128 18.23 5.14 9.11
C SER A 128 17.26 5.14 10.31
N ASN A 129 16.13 4.42 10.21
CA ASN A 129 15.20 4.27 11.32
C ASN A 129 15.72 3.37 12.45
N LYS A 130 16.76 2.54 12.24
CA LYS A 130 17.35 1.77 13.35
C LYS A 130 18.02 2.67 14.40
N GLU A 131 18.69 3.74 13.95
CA GLU A 131 19.27 4.73 14.88
C GLU A 131 18.17 5.54 15.58
N LEU A 132 17.07 5.85 14.88
CA LEU A 132 15.89 6.48 15.47
C LEU A 132 15.19 5.56 16.47
N GLU A 133 15.04 4.27 16.16
CA GLU A 133 14.48 3.24 17.04
C GLU A 133 15.33 3.08 18.31
N GLN A 134 16.65 3.10 18.18
CA GLN A 134 17.57 3.11 19.32
C GLN A 134 17.38 4.36 20.19
N LYS A 135 17.34 5.56 19.60
CA LYS A 135 17.11 6.82 20.34
C LYS A 135 15.73 6.88 21.00
N LEU A 136 14.68 6.35 20.35
CA LEU A 136 13.34 6.24 20.93
C LEU A 136 13.31 5.30 22.13
N ASN A 137 13.95 4.13 22.02
CA ASN A 137 14.06 3.19 23.13
C ASN A 137 14.83 3.78 24.32
N GLU A 138 15.90 4.55 24.07
CA GLU A 138 16.63 5.27 25.13
C GLU A 138 15.77 6.36 25.80
N LEU A 139 15.01 7.12 25.02
CA LEU A 139 14.07 8.12 25.54
C LEU A 139 12.94 7.47 26.35
N GLU A 140 12.41 6.35 25.89
CA GLU A 140 11.35 5.60 26.58
C GLU A 140 11.85 5.05 27.92
N ARG A 141 13.07 4.48 27.96
CA ARG A 141 13.72 4.04 29.21
C ARG A 141 13.91 5.20 30.19
N THR A 142 14.44 6.32 29.70
CA THR A 142 14.70 7.51 30.54
C THR A 142 13.40 8.09 31.10
N THR A 143 12.34 8.09 30.31
CA THR A 143 11.04 8.63 30.70
C THR A 143 10.33 7.71 31.69
N LYS A 144 10.29 6.39 31.44
CA LYS A 144 9.75 5.39 32.37
C LYS A 144 10.48 5.41 33.72
N GLY A 145 11.82 5.45 33.72
CA GLY A 145 12.61 5.51 34.94
C GLY A 145 12.28 6.72 35.84
N LYS A 146 12.04 7.90 35.25
CA LYS A 146 11.62 9.10 35.99
C LYS A 146 10.22 8.97 36.59
N PHE A 147 9.28 8.35 35.89
CA PHE A 147 7.93 8.10 36.41
C PHE A 147 7.92 7.07 37.54
N ASP A 148 8.77 6.04 37.46
CA ASP A 148 8.91 5.03 38.51
C ASP A 148 9.55 5.64 39.78
N GLU A 149 10.57 6.49 39.62
CA GLU A 149 11.16 7.25 40.73
C GLU A 149 10.15 8.18 41.40
N GLN A 150 9.36 8.92 40.63
CA GLN A 150 8.32 9.81 41.15
C GLN A 150 7.20 9.03 41.87
N SER A 151 6.80 7.88 41.32
CA SER A 151 5.78 7.02 41.94
C SER A 151 6.28 6.45 43.28
N GLY A 152 7.54 6.01 43.34
CA GLY A 152 8.17 5.56 44.58
C GLY A 152 8.31 6.67 45.64
N GLN A 153 8.50 7.92 45.22
CA GLN A 153 8.49 9.08 46.13
C GLN A 153 7.08 9.36 46.67
N ILE A 154 6.05 9.27 45.81
CA ILE A 154 4.65 9.42 46.21
C ILE A 154 4.25 8.34 47.22
N ASP A 155 4.64 7.09 47.01
CA ASP A 155 4.38 5.99 47.95
C ASP A 155 5.05 6.22 49.30
N ARG A 156 6.29 6.74 49.30
CA ARG A 156 7.00 7.11 50.54
C ARG A 156 6.31 8.25 51.27
N LEU A 157 5.84 9.28 50.55
CA LEU A 157 5.07 10.39 51.11
C LEU A 157 3.75 9.91 51.71
N PHE A 158 3.00 9.07 51.00
CA PHE A 158 1.76 8.48 51.50
C PHE A 158 1.99 7.60 52.72
N LYS A 159 3.08 6.85 52.77
CA LYS A 159 3.45 6.04 53.93
C LYS A 159 3.79 6.91 55.15
N ALA A 160 4.53 8.01 54.95
CA ALA A 160 4.83 8.98 56.00
C ALA A 160 3.55 9.69 56.51
N LEU A 161 2.66 10.09 55.61
CA LEU A 161 1.36 10.68 55.98
C LEU A 161 0.48 9.70 56.77
N ARG A 162 0.43 8.42 56.38
CA ARG A 162 -0.29 7.39 57.15
C ARG A 162 0.30 7.17 58.54
N GLN A 163 1.62 7.26 58.70
CA GLN A 163 2.26 7.19 60.02
C GLN A 163 1.91 8.40 60.89
N LEU A 164 1.81 9.60 60.30
CA LEU A 164 1.38 10.81 61.01
C LEU A 164 -0.09 10.81 61.40
N ILE A 165 -0.95 10.15 60.61
CA ILE A 165 -2.38 10.01 60.91
C ILE A 165 -2.63 8.93 61.99
N ASN A 166 -1.73 7.95 62.12
CA ASN A 166 -1.82 6.84 63.07
C ASN A 166 -1.04 7.07 64.39
N LEU A 167 -0.85 8.30 64.85
CA LEU A 167 -0.39 8.48 66.22
C LEU A 167 -1.44 7.86 67.17
N PRO A 168 -1.04 6.99 68.11
CA PRO A 168 -1.96 6.50 69.12
C PRO A 168 -2.48 7.72 69.89
N ASN A 169 -3.78 7.99 69.78
CA ASN A 169 -4.47 8.89 70.69
C ASN A 169 -4.42 8.21 72.06
N GLU A 170 -3.39 8.49 72.85
CA GLU A 170 -3.42 8.16 74.27
C GLU A 170 -4.69 8.79 74.85
N PRO A 171 -5.59 8.01 75.49
CA PRO A 171 -6.79 8.57 76.07
C PRO A 171 -6.37 9.64 77.07
N ARG A 172 -6.80 10.89 76.84
CA ARG A 172 -6.46 12.02 77.72
C ARG A 172 -6.74 11.61 79.16
N LYS A 173 -5.72 11.64 80.02
CA LYS A 173 -5.91 11.43 81.47
C LYS A 173 -7.00 12.40 81.93
N ARG A 174 -8.12 11.86 82.42
CA ARG A 174 -9.16 12.67 83.06
C ARG A 174 -8.54 13.33 84.28
N ILE A 175 -8.34 14.64 84.22
CA ILE A 175 -7.88 15.44 85.35
C ILE A 175 -9.12 15.64 86.24
N GLY A 176 -9.13 14.99 87.39
CA GLY A 176 -10.20 15.11 88.38
C GLY A 176 -9.78 14.45 89.69
N TYR A 177 -10.12 15.09 90.81
CA TYR A 177 -9.83 14.59 92.15
C TYR A 177 -10.61 13.31 92.42
N LYS A 178 -9.91 12.24 92.82
CA LYS A 178 -10.53 11.04 93.41
C LYS A 178 -10.35 11.16 94.92
N PRO A 179 -11.42 11.35 95.71
CA PRO A 179 -11.33 11.15 97.14
C PRO A 179 -11.11 9.67 97.41
N GLU A 180 -10.15 9.35 98.29
CA GLU A 180 -10.09 8.08 98.98
C GLU A 180 -11.19 8.10 100.08
N ASP A 181 -11.85 6.95 100.27
CA ASP A 181 -13.05 6.65 101.10
C ASP A 181 -14.45 6.84 100.47
#